data_AF-A0A918CH34-F1
#
_entry.id   AF-A0A918CH34-F1
#
_cell.length_a   1.000
_cell.length_b   1.000
_cell.length_c   1.000
_cell.angle_alpha   90.00
_cell.angle_beta   90.00
_cell.angle_gamma   90.00
#
_symmetry.space_group_name_H-M   'P 1'
#
loop_
_entity.id
_entity.type
_entity.pdbx_description
1 polymer ?
#
loop_
_entity_poly.entity_id
_entity_poly.type
_entity_poly.pdbx_seq_one_letter_code
_entity_poly.pdbx_strand_id
1 'polypeptide(L)'
;MNDRVTPPLHATPDGEAEIALVIRLPWEDVARLGQEAGRLASQMQRPVTLDEAVSHRLRSRPAAAAHAKPAEQPAAAAVSALPRLTGTA
;
A
#
# COMPACT_ATOMS: atom_id res chain seq x y z
N MET A 1 10.15 -8.23 -24.39
CA MET A 1 10.87 -7.59 -23.29
C MET A 1 9.86 -7.04 -22.29
N ASN A 2 9.28 -7.89 -21.45
CA ASN A 2 8.54 -7.47 -20.25
C ASN A 2 9.39 -7.98 -19.08
N ASP A 3 10.53 -7.35 -18.84
CA ASP A 3 11.28 -7.60 -17.62
C ASP A 3 10.39 -7.21 -16.46
N ARG A 4 9.99 -8.19 -15.67
CA ARG A 4 9.32 -7.97 -14.38
C ARG A 4 10.37 -7.45 -13.40
N VAL A 5 10.81 -6.23 -13.63
CA VAL A 5 11.62 -5.49 -12.65
C VAL A 5 10.66 -5.18 -11.50
N THR A 6 10.90 -5.81 -10.35
CA THR A 6 10.24 -5.41 -9.11
C THR A 6 10.55 -3.93 -8.89
N PRO A 7 9.53 -3.04 -8.88
CA PRO A 7 9.79 -1.62 -8.64
C PRO A 7 10.45 -1.46 -7.26
N PRO A 8 11.44 -0.57 -7.11
CA PRO A 8 12.06 -0.35 -5.81
C PRO A 8 11.00 0.12 -4.81
N LEU A 9 10.89 -0.60 -3.70
CA LEU A 9 10.00 -0.29 -2.57
C LEU A 9 10.83 0.35 -1.46
N HIS A 10 10.53 1.59 -1.10
CA HIS A 10 11.28 2.35 -0.09
C HIS A 10 10.43 2.52 1.16
N ALA A 11 10.89 2.05 2.31
CA ALA A 11 10.21 2.33 3.58
C ALA A 11 10.41 3.80 3.98
N THR A 12 9.35 4.46 4.45
CA THR A 12 9.41 5.82 4.97
C THR A 12 9.59 5.79 6.50
N PRO A 13 10.12 6.87 7.10
CA PRO A 13 10.31 6.96 8.56
C PRO A 13 9.01 6.81 9.37
N ASP A 14 7.86 7.10 8.75
CA ASP A 14 6.54 7.02 9.38
C ASP A 14 5.98 5.59 9.41
N GLY A 15 6.73 4.61 8.90
CA GLY A 15 6.31 3.20 8.83
C GLY A 15 5.49 2.85 7.58
N GLU A 16 5.40 3.77 6.61
CA GLU A 16 4.77 3.53 5.31
C GLU A 16 5.80 3.03 4.28
N ALA A 17 5.35 2.71 3.07
CA ALA A 17 6.24 2.38 1.96
C ALA A 17 5.86 3.17 0.70
N GLU A 18 6.88 3.68 0.02
CA GLU A 18 6.79 4.42 -1.23
C GLU A 18 7.19 3.54 -2.42
N ILE A 19 6.43 3.65 -3.51
CA ILE A 19 6.69 2.98 -4.78
C ILE A 19 6.42 3.95 -5.93
N ALA A 20 7.34 4.03 -6.89
CA ALA A 20 7.18 4.83 -8.10
C ALA A 20 6.70 3.93 -9.26
N LEU A 21 5.54 4.23 -9.84
CA LEU A 21 4.98 3.51 -10.98
C LEU A 21 4.69 4.45 -12.15
N VAL A 22 5.03 3.99 -13.36
CA VAL A 22 4.56 4.61 -14.61
C VAL A 22 3.40 3.79 -15.15
N ILE A 23 2.21 4.37 -15.19
CA ILE A 23 0.99 3.71 -15.67
C ILE A 23 0.42 4.45 -16.89
N ARG A 24 -0.17 3.69 -17.81
CA ARG A 24 -0.93 4.25 -18.94
C ARG A 24 -2.39 4.31 -18.53
N LEU A 25 -2.94 5.52 -18.43
CA LEU A 25 -4.35 5.73 -18.15
C LEU A 25 -5.08 6.21 -19.40
N PRO A 26 -6.32 5.73 -19.63
CA PRO A 26 -7.16 6.27 -20.68
C PRO A 26 -7.67 7.66 -20.27
N TRP A 27 -8.07 8.50 -21.24
CA TRP A 27 -8.36 9.91 -20.99
C TRP A 27 -9.58 10.12 -20.08
N GLU A 28 -10.51 9.17 -20.08
CA GLU A 28 -11.71 9.16 -19.24
C GLU A 28 -11.35 9.01 -17.76
N ASP A 29 -10.34 8.20 -17.45
CA ASP A 29 -9.85 8.05 -16.07
C ASP A 29 -9.09 9.28 -15.60
N VAL A 30 -8.33 9.95 -16.50
CA VAL A 30 -7.71 11.25 -16.21
C VAL A 30 -8.78 12.31 -15.92
N ALA A 31 -9.86 12.35 -16.69
CA ALA A 31 -10.98 13.26 -16.46
C ALA A 31 -11.66 13.01 -15.09
N ARG A 32 -11.85 11.74 -14.70
CA ARG A 32 -12.36 11.39 -13.36
C ARG A 32 -11.44 11.84 -12.23
N LEU A 33 -10.13 11.75 -12.42
CA LEU A 33 -9.17 12.29 -11.44
C LEU A 33 -9.27 13.82 -11.33
N GLY A 34 -9.47 14.52 -12.44
CA GLY A 34 -9.73 15.97 -12.43
C GLY A 34 -11.01 16.34 -11.67
N GLN A 35 -12.10 15.57 -11.84
CA GLN A 35 -13.33 15.77 -11.08
C GLN A 35 -13.13 15.53 -9.57
N GLU A 36 -12.38 14.50 -9.22
CA GLU A 36 -12.01 14.22 -7.83
C GLU A 36 -11.17 15.35 -7.23
N ALA A 37 -10.23 15.92 -8.00
CA ALA A 37 -9.45 17.09 -7.58
C ALA A 37 -10.35 18.31 -7.32
N GLY A 38 -11.33 18.58 -8.19
CA GLY A 38 -12.30 19.66 -7.99
C GLY A 38 -13.18 19.44 -6.75
N ARG A 39 -13.58 18.19 -6.51
CA ARG A 39 -14.31 17.81 -5.29
C ARG A 39 -13.46 18.03 -4.04
N LEU A 40 -12.21 17.58 -4.05
CA LEU A 40 -11.29 17.70 -2.91
C LEU A 40 -10.92 19.17 -2.64
N ALA A 41 -10.69 19.97 -3.69
CA ALA A 41 -10.46 21.41 -3.56
C ALA A 41 -11.65 22.13 -2.92
N SER A 42 -12.88 21.73 -3.29
CA SER A 42 -14.11 22.28 -2.69
C SER A 42 -14.24 21.89 -1.21
N GLN A 43 -13.90 20.65 -0.85
CA GLN A 43 -13.95 20.15 0.53
C GLN A 43 -12.88 20.79 1.42
N MET A 44 -11.66 20.92 0.92
CA MET A 44 -10.54 21.49 1.66
C MET A 44 -10.48 23.02 1.60
N GLN A 45 -11.37 23.64 0.82
CA GLN A 45 -11.43 25.08 0.56
C GLN A 45 -10.07 25.67 0.15
N ARG A 46 -9.26 24.87 -0.55
CA ARG A 46 -7.96 25.29 -1.06
C ARG A 46 -7.72 24.69 -2.45
N PRO A 47 -6.85 25.29 -3.27
CA PRO A 47 -6.34 24.64 -4.47
C PRO A 47 -5.68 23.31 -4.11
N VAL A 48 -5.98 22.26 -4.88
CA VAL A 48 -5.45 20.90 -4.70
C VAL A 48 -4.86 20.41 -6.01
N THR A 49 -3.71 19.76 -5.93
CA THR A 49 -3.00 19.20 -7.08
C THR A 49 -3.59 17.87 -7.53
N LEU A 50 -3.30 17.46 -8.76
CA LEU A 50 -3.73 16.16 -9.27
C LEU A 50 -3.11 15.01 -8.47
N ASP A 51 -1.85 15.15 -8.03
CA ASP A 51 -1.18 14.15 -7.21
C ASP A 51 -1.88 13.94 -5.85
N GLU A 52 -2.27 15.03 -5.19
CA GLU A 52 -3.05 14.96 -3.95
C GLU A 52 -4.41 14.29 -4.16
N ALA A 53 -5.10 14.57 -5.27
CA ALA A 53 -6.36 13.91 -5.62
C ALA A 53 -6.18 12.41 -5.91
N VAL A 54 -5.09 12.03 -6.58
CA VAL A 54 -4.71 10.64 -6.80
C VAL A 54 -4.41 9.95 -5.47
N SER A 55 -3.58 10.57 -4.63
CA SER A 55 -3.25 10.09 -3.28
C SER A 55 -4.51 9.89 -2.43
N HIS A 56 -5.42 10.87 -2.43
CA HIS A 56 -6.69 10.77 -1.74
C HIS A 56 -7.55 9.63 -2.29
N ARG A 57 -7.65 9.48 -3.62
CA ARG A 57 -8.41 8.40 -4.24
C ARG A 57 -7.83 7.02 -3.96
N LEU A 58 -6.50 6.87 -3.94
CA LEU A 58 -5.84 5.61 -3.63
C LEU A 58 -6.06 5.21 -2.16
N ARG A 59 -6.03 6.17 -1.23
CA ARG A 59 -6.30 5.93 0.20
C ARG A 59 -7.78 5.72 0.52
N SER A 60 -8.68 6.45 -0.15
CA SER A 60 -10.12 6.43 0.12
C SER A 60 -10.86 5.33 -0.64
N ARG A 61 -10.31 4.85 -1.76
CA ARG A 61 -10.87 3.67 -2.43
C ARG A 61 -10.69 2.49 -1.46
N PRO A 62 -11.77 1.91 -0.93
CA PRO A 62 -11.65 0.75 -0.07
C PRO A 62 -10.85 -0.29 -0.85
N ALA A 63 -9.79 -0.80 -0.25
CA ALA A 63 -8.95 -1.84 -0.82
C ALA A 63 -9.80 -3.10 -1.02
N ALA A 64 -10.58 -3.13 -2.10
CA ALA A 64 -11.15 -4.34 -2.69
C ALA A 64 -10.06 -5.11 -3.47
N ALA A 65 -8.79 -4.83 -3.18
CA ALA A 65 -7.70 -5.70 -3.55
C ALA A 65 -7.60 -6.76 -2.45
N ALA A 66 -8.08 -7.96 -2.76
CA ALA A 66 -7.87 -9.19 -2.00
C ALA A 66 -6.38 -9.63 -2.01
N HIS A 67 -5.45 -8.69 -1.85
CA HIS A 67 -4.03 -8.98 -1.76
C HIS A 67 -3.69 -9.19 -0.29
N ALA A 68 -3.78 -10.46 0.10
CA ALA A 68 -3.23 -11.05 1.30
C ALA A 68 -3.53 -10.28 2.59
N LYS A 69 -4.74 -10.43 3.12
CA LYS A 69 -4.81 -10.64 4.58
C LYS A 69 -3.97 -11.89 4.83
N PRO A 70 -2.84 -11.85 5.57
CA PRO A 70 -2.23 -13.08 6.03
C PRO A 70 -3.36 -13.82 6.75
N ALA A 71 -3.70 -15.03 6.29
CA ALA A 71 -4.48 -15.90 7.13
C ALA A 71 -3.75 -15.93 8.47
N GLU A 72 -4.46 -15.64 9.56
CA GLU A 72 -4.00 -15.99 10.90
C GLU A 72 -3.61 -17.46 10.82
N GLN A 73 -2.31 -17.72 10.69
CA GLN A 73 -1.78 -19.06 10.79
C GLN A 73 -2.20 -19.51 12.18
N PRO A 74 -3.03 -20.56 12.31
CA PRO A 74 -3.38 -21.06 13.63
C PRO A 74 -2.06 -21.32 14.35
N ALA A 75 -1.92 -20.73 15.54
CA ALA A 75 -0.72 -20.79 16.35
C ALA A 75 -0.15 -22.20 16.28
N ALA A 76 0.98 -22.35 15.58
CA ALA A 76 1.68 -23.61 15.54
C ALA A 76 2.04 -23.92 16.99
N ALA A 77 1.36 -24.94 17.51
CA ALA A 77 1.53 -25.42 18.85
C ALA A 77 3.02 -25.67 19.12
N ALA A 78 3.44 -25.20 20.29
CA ALA A 78 4.57 -25.71 21.06
C ALA A 78 5.95 -25.71 20.36
N VAL A 79 6.69 -24.60 20.53
CA VAL A 79 8.16 -24.65 20.68
C VAL A 79 8.54 -25.18 22.09
N SER A 80 7.76 -26.12 22.62
CA SER A 80 7.93 -26.68 23.97
C SER A 80 8.79 -27.94 23.99
N ALA A 81 9.54 -28.21 22.91
CA ALA A 81 10.39 -29.40 22.79
C ALA A 81 11.84 -29.07 22.39
N LEU A 82 12.38 -27.93 22.81
CA LEU A 82 13.83 -27.77 22.90
C LEU A 82 14.29 -28.41 24.22
N PRO A 83 15.02 -29.54 24.21
CA PRO A 83 15.58 -30.08 25.43
C PRO A 83 16.58 -29.06 25.97
N ARG A 84 16.36 -28.60 27.20
CA ARG A 84 17.40 -27.86 27.93
C ARG A 84 18.54 -28.85 28.19
N LEU A 85 19.65 -28.69 27.46
CA LEU A 85 20.91 -29.32 27.85
C LEU A 85 21.23 -28.85 29.26
N THR A 86 20.98 -29.74 30.21
CA THR A 86 21.38 -29.60 31.60
C THR A 86 22.79 -30.15 31.66
N GLY A 87 23.78 -29.25 31.63
CA GLY A 87 25.19 -29.57 31.84
C GLY A 87 25.68 -28.81 33.05
N THR A 88 25.68 -29.50 34.20
CA THR A 88 26.30 -29.07 35.46
C THR A 88 27.72 -29.64 35.57
N ALA A 89 28.56 -28.88 36.29
CA ALA A 89 29.92 -29.17 36.79
C ALA A 89 31.08 -28.74 35.88
#